data_AF-A0A379GF51-F1
#
_entry.id   AF-A0A379GF51-F1
#
_cell.length_a   1.000
_cell.length_b   1.000
_cell.length_c   1.000
_cell.angle_alpha   90.00
_cell.angle_beta   90.00
_cell.angle_gamma   90.00
#
_symmetry.space_group_name_H-M   'P 1'
#
loop_
_entity.id
_entity.type
_entity.pdbx_description
1 polymer ?
#
loop_
_entity_poly.entity_id
_entity_poly.type
_entity_poly.pdbx_seq_one_letter_code
_entity_poly.pdbx_strand_id
1 'polypeptide(L)'
;MKKWLFPFALITTLAACSASNESKQQANDTYQNSDDALPAFMPLATGGVNLPKQDTTYQLPQIKVKKAQHIDIRPPENPLAIIQNSIAQFDGERALIAYPEDKQQVYSLVQVQRLLKSKV
;
A
#
# COMPACT_ATOMS: atom_id res chain seq x y z
N MET A 1 -31.74 21.69 30.00
CA MET A 1 -31.52 21.17 28.63
C MET A 1 -30.06 20.72 28.45
N LYS A 2 -29.60 19.69 29.20
CA LYS A 2 -28.18 19.25 29.23
C LYS A 2 -27.99 17.74 29.08
N LYS A 3 -29.02 17.02 28.62
CA LYS A 3 -29.00 15.55 28.42
C LYS A 3 -28.71 15.13 26.98
N TRP A 4 -28.63 16.08 26.04
CA TRP A 4 -28.46 15.82 24.60
C TRP A 4 -27.01 15.99 24.12
N LEU A 5 -26.09 16.44 24.97
CA LEU A 5 -24.69 16.65 24.58
C LEU A 5 -23.90 15.32 24.47
N PHE A 6 -24.21 14.35 25.33
CA PHE A 6 -23.60 13.02 25.32
C PHE A 6 -23.89 12.19 24.06
N PRO A 7 -25.15 12.03 23.62
CA PRO A 7 -25.42 11.27 22.40
C PRO A 7 -24.82 11.93 21.15
N PHE A 8 -24.74 13.26 21.11
CA PHE A 8 -24.14 14.00 20.00
C PHE A 8 -22.61 13.78 19.90
N ALA A 9 -21.92 13.71 21.04
CA ALA A 9 -20.50 13.37 21.09
C ALA A 9 -20.23 11.91 20.65
N LEU A 10 -21.14 10.99 20.94
CA LEU A 10 -21.01 9.59 20.51
C LEU A 10 -21.21 9.42 18.99
N ILE A 11 -22.18 10.13 18.41
CA ILE A 11 -22.45 10.06 16.97
C ILE A 11 -21.31 10.67 16.15
N THR A 12 -20.75 11.79 16.61
CA THR A 12 -19.63 12.46 15.93
C THR A 12 -18.34 11.65 15.98
N THR A 13 -18.08 10.89 17.06
CA THR A 13 -16.91 10.02 17.16
C THR A 13 -17.03 8.76 16.29
N LEU A 14 -18.22 8.19 16.12
CA LEU A 14 -18.45 7.05 15.21
C LEU A 14 -18.30 7.44 13.73
N ALA A 15 -18.77 8.63 13.34
CA ALA A 15 -18.63 9.13 11.97
C ALA A 15 -17.17 9.47 11.60
N ALA A 16 -16.34 9.87 12.57
CA ALA A 16 -14.94 10.18 12.32
C ALA A 16 -14.07 8.95 11.95
N CYS A 17 -14.56 7.74 12.23
CA CYS A 17 -13.92 6.49 11.79
C CYS A 17 -14.61 5.84 10.57
N SER A 18 -15.64 6.47 10.00
CA SER A 18 -16.38 5.93 8.85
C SER A 18 -15.70 6.21 7.50
N ALA A 19 -14.37 6.07 7.45
CA ALA A 19 -13.65 6.07 6.19
C ALA A 19 -14.08 4.84 5.39
N SER A 20 -14.51 5.03 4.14
CA SER A 20 -14.87 3.92 3.26
C SER A 20 -13.64 3.03 3.03
N ASN A 21 -13.84 1.74 2.72
CA ASN A 21 -12.70 0.85 2.51
C ASN A 21 -11.89 1.25 1.27
N GLU A 22 -12.54 1.86 0.28
CA GLU A 22 -11.95 2.40 -0.93
C GLU A 22 -10.99 3.55 -0.60
N SER A 23 -11.34 4.42 0.36
CA SER A 23 -10.47 5.53 0.77
C SER A 23 -9.15 5.08 1.38
N LYS A 24 -9.08 3.85 1.94
CA LYS A 24 -7.85 3.28 2.49
C LYS A 24 -6.89 2.75 1.41
N GLN A 25 -7.36 2.61 0.18
CA GLN A 25 -6.57 2.18 -0.97
C GLN A 25 -5.96 3.38 -1.71
N GLN A 26 -6.41 4.61 -1.42
CA GLN A 26 -6.01 5.81 -2.14
C GLN A 26 -5.03 6.67 -1.33
N ALA A 27 -4.11 7.33 -2.04
CA ALA A 27 -3.31 8.39 -1.45
C ALA A 27 -4.16 9.65 -1.29
N ASN A 28 -4.08 10.30 -0.12
CA ASN A 28 -4.67 11.62 0.09
C ASN A 28 -3.70 12.71 -0.41
N ASP A 29 -3.39 12.69 -1.71
CA ASP A 29 -2.54 13.70 -2.35
C ASP A 29 -3.27 14.44 -3.47
N THR A 30 -2.80 15.63 -3.81
CA THR A 30 -3.35 16.42 -4.92
C THR A 30 -2.90 15.89 -6.27
N TYR A 31 -1.89 15.00 -6.32
CA TYR A 31 -1.32 14.50 -7.55
C TYR A 31 -2.24 13.48 -8.24
N GLN A 32 -2.82 12.54 -7.49
CA GLN A 32 -3.83 11.60 -8.00
C GLN A 32 -5.17 12.29 -8.29
N ASN A 33 -5.48 13.34 -7.53
CA ASN A 33 -6.75 14.07 -7.63
C ASN A 33 -6.74 15.24 -8.64
N SER A 34 -5.59 15.57 -9.25
CA SER A 34 -5.48 16.66 -10.22
C SER A 34 -5.41 16.15 -11.67
N ASP A 35 -6.21 16.76 -12.53
CA ASP A 35 -6.18 16.53 -13.98
C ASP A 35 -5.04 17.33 -14.68
N ASP A 36 -4.21 18.02 -13.90
CA ASP A 36 -3.17 18.96 -14.36
C ASP A 36 -2.03 18.29 -15.13
N ALA A 37 -2.19 18.02 -16.43
CA ALA A 37 -1.18 17.54 -17.41
C ALA A 37 0.01 16.72 -16.81
N LEU A 38 1.16 16.64 -17.45
CA LEU A 38 2.42 16.36 -16.75
C LEU A 38 3.31 17.54 -17.08
N PRO A 39 4.08 18.09 -16.12
CA PRO A 39 4.97 19.20 -16.43
C PRO A 39 5.97 18.75 -17.49
N ALA A 40 6.00 19.45 -18.62
CA ALA A 40 7.00 19.25 -19.65
C ALA A 40 8.23 20.09 -19.30
N PHE A 41 9.35 19.42 -19.00
CA PHE A 41 10.62 20.10 -18.75
C PHE A 41 11.32 20.36 -20.08
N MET A 42 11.26 21.60 -20.56
CA MET A 42 12.00 22.02 -21.76
C MET A 42 13.35 22.64 -21.37
N PRO A 43 14.43 22.35 -22.11
CA PRO A 43 15.71 23.02 -21.90
C PRO A 43 15.59 24.52 -22.19
N LEU A 44 16.28 25.34 -21.42
CA LEU A 44 16.31 26.79 -21.60
C LEU A 44 16.98 27.14 -22.94
N ALA A 45 16.34 28.01 -23.72
CA ALA A 45 16.95 28.57 -24.92
C ALA A 45 18.14 29.45 -24.51
N THR A 46 19.34 29.09 -24.98
CA THR A 46 20.59 29.74 -24.54
C THR A 46 20.83 31.10 -25.21
N GLY A 47 20.19 31.40 -26.35
CA GLY A 47 20.29 32.73 -26.99
C GLY A 47 21.72 33.23 -27.27
N GLY A 48 22.71 32.33 -27.33
CA GLY A 48 24.13 32.68 -27.46
C GLY A 48 24.90 32.88 -26.15
N VAL A 49 24.26 32.76 -24.97
CA VAL A 49 24.92 32.76 -23.66
C VAL A 49 25.19 31.34 -23.15
N ASN A 50 26.35 31.15 -22.53
CA ASN A 50 26.69 29.87 -21.89
C ASN A 50 25.97 29.76 -20.55
N LEU A 51 24.96 28.90 -20.48
CA LEU A 51 24.29 28.56 -19.23
C LEU A 51 25.12 27.53 -18.43
N PRO A 52 25.11 27.60 -17.10
CA PRO A 52 25.64 26.53 -16.26
C PRO A 52 24.98 25.20 -16.62
N LYS A 53 25.75 24.12 -16.57
CA LYS A 53 25.19 22.77 -16.76
C LYS A 53 24.21 22.47 -15.62
N GLN A 54 23.10 21.82 -15.95
CA GLN A 54 22.15 21.34 -14.96
C GLN A 54 22.85 20.40 -13.98
N ASP A 55 22.59 20.59 -12.70
CA ASP A 55 23.05 19.69 -11.64
C ASP A 55 22.40 18.32 -11.81
N THR A 56 23.23 17.28 -11.85
CA THR A 56 22.81 15.89 -12.01
C THR A 56 21.95 15.38 -10.85
N THR A 57 22.06 15.99 -9.67
CA THR A 57 21.27 15.63 -8.47
C THR A 57 19.78 15.84 -8.68
N TYR A 58 19.39 16.81 -9.52
CA TYR A 58 17.99 17.15 -9.80
C TYR A 58 17.52 16.67 -11.18
N GLN A 59 18.32 15.84 -11.87
CA GLN A 59 17.96 15.34 -13.17
C GLN A 59 16.94 14.21 -13.05
N LEU A 60 15.71 14.46 -13.49
CA LEU A 60 14.65 13.46 -13.49
C LEU A 60 14.83 12.47 -14.66
N PRO A 61 14.67 11.16 -14.43
CA PRO A 61 14.74 10.16 -15.49
C PRO A 61 13.59 10.35 -16.48
N GLN A 62 13.90 10.28 -17.77
CA GLN A 62 12.91 10.40 -18.84
C GLN A 62 12.18 9.06 -19.04
N ILE A 63 11.25 8.75 -18.13
CA ILE A 63 10.40 7.55 -18.21
C ILE A 63 8.98 7.92 -18.66
N LYS A 64 8.34 7.03 -19.43
CA LYS A 64 6.92 7.19 -19.80
C LYS A 64 6.06 6.86 -18.58
N VAL A 65 5.60 7.89 -17.87
CA VAL A 65 4.66 7.75 -16.76
C VAL A 65 3.23 7.75 -17.28
N LYS A 66 2.41 6.76 -16.90
CA LYS A 66 0.96 6.81 -17.10
C LYS A 66 0.34 7.58 -15.94
N LYS A 67 -0.21 8.78 -16.19
CA LYS A 67 -0.94 9.54 -15.18
C LYS A 67 -2.29 8.86 -14.87
N ALA A 68 -2.81 9.11 -13.67
CA ALA A 68 -4.19 8.79 -13.27
C ALA A 68 -4.56 7.30 -13.20
N GLN A 69 -3.59 6.39 -13.04
CA GLN A 69 -3.94 5.06 -12.59
C GLN A 69 -4.31 5.14 -11.11
N HIS A 70 -5.48 4.60 -10.75
CA HIS A 70 -5.83 4.37 -9.37
C HIS A 70 -4.83 3.34 -8.81
N ILE A 71 -3.84 3.82 -8.06
CA ILE A 71 -2.80 2.98 -7.45
C ILE A 71 -3.28 2.63 -6.05
N ASP A 72 -3.42 1.33 -5.79
CA ASP A 72 -3.68 0.82 -4.46
C ASP A 72 -2.42 0.98 -3.59
N ILE A 73 -2.51 1.80 -2.55
CA ILE A 73 -1.40 2.09 -1.62
C ILE A 73 -1.36 1.16 -0.41
N ARG A 74 -2.20 0.11 -0.36
CA ARG A 74 -2.16 -0.85 0.75
C ARG A 74 -0.75 -1.46 0.88
N PRO A 75 -0.25 -1.69 2.11
CA PRO A 75 1.03 -2.36 2.30
C PRO A 75 1.04 -3.69 1.54
N PRO A 76 2.16 -4.04 0.88
CA PRO A 76 2.30 -5.34 0.24
C PRO A 76 2.03 -6.46 1.24
N GLU A 77 1.20 -7.42 0.86
CA GLU A 77 0.87 -8.56 1.70
C GLU A 77 2.04 -9.55 1.74
N ASN A 78 2.46 -9.95 2.93
CA ASN A 78 3.48 -10.98 3.14
C ASN A 78 2.98 -11.95 4.23
N PRO A 79 3.02 -13.28 4.00
CA PRO A 79 2.59 -14.24 5.00
C PRO A 79 3.36 -14.11 6.32
N LEU A 80 2.66 -14.36 7.42
CA LEU A 80 3.23 -14.33 8.75
C LEU A 80 3.89 -15.68 9.07
N ALA A 81 5.14 -15.65 9.54
CA ALA A 81 5.87 -16.82 10.03
C ALA A 81 5.41 -17.19 11.46
N ILE A 82 4.20 -17.74 11.57
CA ILE A 82 3.57 -18.06 12.87
C ILE A 82 4.18 -19.33 13.49
N ILE A 83 4.79 -20.20 12.69
CA ILE A 83 5.43 -21.44 13.15
C ILE A 83 6.85 -21.11 13.63
N GLN A 84 7.23 -21.61 14.80
CA GLN A 84 8.56 -21.38 15.34
C GLN A 84 9.65 -21.88 14.38
N ASN A 85 10.68 -21.07 14.15
CA ASN A 85 11.78 -21.33 13.22
C ASN A 85 11.31 -21.60 11.77
N SER A 86 10.19 -21.00 11.36
CA SER A 86 9.73 -21.05 9.98
C SER A 86 10.15 -19.83 9.17
N ILE A 87 10.12 -19.99 7.85
CA ILE A 87 10.33 -18.94 6.86
C ILE A 87 9.02 -18.79 6.09
N ALA A 88 8.50 -17.56 6.03
CA ALA A 88 7.32 -17.22 5.25
C ALA A 88 7.71 -16.33 4.07
N GLN A 89 7.23 -16.65 2.87
CA GLN A 89 7.54 -15.93 1.63
C GLN A 89 6.32 -15.85 0.71
N PHE A 90 6.28 -14.79 -0.10
CA PHE A 90 5.30 -14.60 -1.17
C PHE A 90 6.05 -14.25 -2.45
N ASP A 91 5.75 -14.96 -3.54
CA ASP A 91 6.41 -14.78 -4.85
C ASP A 91 5.58 -13.93 -5.84
N GLY A 92 4.40 -13.47 -5.43
CA GLY A 92 3.44 -12.75 -6.26
C GLY A 92 2.17 -13.54 -6.55
N GLU A 93 2.22 -14.88 -6.52
CA GLU A 93 1.07 -15.74 -6.79
C GLU A 93 0.81 -16.74 -5.64
N ARG A 94 1.86 -17.14 -4.93
CA ARG A 94 1.83 -18.22 -3.94
C ARG A 94 2.46 -17.76 -2.63
N ALA A 95 1.78 -18.09 -1.54
CA ALA A 95 2.32 -17.96 -0.19
C ALA A 95 2.91 -19.30 0.27
N LEU A 96 4.13 -19.26 0.78
CA LEU A 96 4.85 -20.42 1.31
C LEU A 96 5.19 -20.18 2.78
N ILE A 97 5.01 -21.20 3.61
CA ILE A 97 5.56 -21.27 4.97
C ILE A 97 6.36 -22.58 5.06
N ALA A 98 7.68 -22.46 5.07
CA ALA A 98 8.60 -23.58 5.25
C ALA A 98 8.97 -23.69 6.73
N TYR A 99 8.87 -24.87 7.32
CA TYR A 99 9.16 -25.11 8.73
C TYR A 99 10.04 -26.35 8.90
N PRO A 100 10.76 -26.51 10.03
CA PRO A 100 11.66 -27.64 10.24
C PRO A 100 10.89 -28.95 10.50
N GLU A 101 11.52 -30.09 10.22
CA GLU A 101 10.89 -31.42 10.24
C GLU A 101 10.27 -31.79 11.60
N ASP A 102 10.85 -31.31 12.72
CA ASP A 102 10.33 -31.54 14.07
C ASP A 102 8.91 -30.99 14.28
N LYS A 103 8.46 -30.06 13.42
CA LYS A 103 7.13 -29.46 13.45
C LYS A 103 6.10 -30.21 12.59
N GLN A 104 6.52 -31.18 11.78
CA GLN A 104 5.64 -31.88 10.83
C GLN A 104 4.49 -32.64 11.50
N GLN A 105 4.71 -33.21 12.69
CA GLN A 105 3.66 -33.92 13.43
C GLN A 105 2.48 -33.01 13.78
N VAL A 106 2.76 -31.74 14.12
CA VAL A 106 1.75 -30.76 14.53
C VAL A 106 1.16 -30.04 13.31
N TYR A 107 2.00 -29.63 12.36
CA TYR A 107 1.61 -28.85 11.17
C TYR A 107 1.47 -29.73 9.91
N SER A 108 0.87 -30.91 10.08
CA SER A 108 0.65 -31.88 8.99
C SER A 108 -0.51 -31.48 8.07
N LEU A 109 -0.59 -32.14 6.90
CA LEU A 109 -1.73 -31.99 5.97
C LEU A 109 -3.07 -32.30 6.63
N VAL A 110 -3.11 -33.24 7.59
CA VAL A 110 -4.31 -33.57 8.35
C VAL A 110 -4.76 -32.38 9.19
N GLN A 111 -3.81 -31.69 9.83
CA GLN A 111 -4.09 -30.48 10.60
C GLN A 111 -4.57 -29.34 9.69
N VAL A 112 -3.92 -29.13 8.54
CA VAL A 112 -4.34 -28.13 7.55
C VAL A 112 -5.78 -28.40 7.10
N GLN A 113 -6.11 -29.65 6.76
CA GLN A 113 -7.46 -30.06 6.39
C GLN A 113 -8.46 -29.76 7.52
N ARG A 114 -8.11 -30.08 8.78
CA ARG A 114 -8.97 -29.80 9.94
C ARG A 114 -9.23 -28.29 10.09
N LEU A 115 -8.20 -27.46 9.96
CA LEU A 115 -8.32 -26.01 10.06
C LEU A 115 -9.20 -25.43 8.95
N LEU A 116 -9.03 -25.89 7.71
CA LEU A 116 -9.87 -25.47 6.59
C LEU A 116 -11.35 -25.83 6.83
N LYS A 117 -11.63 -27.05 7.32
CA LYS A 117 -13.00 -27.46 7.66
C LYS A 117 -13.63 -26.68 8.81
N SER A 118 -12.83 -26.13 9.73
CA SER A 118 -13.33 -25.36 10.88
C SER A 118 -13.68 -23.91 10.57
N LYS A 119 -13.24 -23.41 9.42
CA LYS A 119 -13.40 -22.01 8.98
C LYS A 119 -14.51 -21.82 7.95
N VAL A 120 -15.05 -22.92 7.43
CA VAL A 120 -16.25 -22.99 6.61
C VAL A 120 -17.43 -23.29 7.52
#